data_AF-A0A6N3XD91-F1
#
_entry.id   AF-A0A6N3XD91-F1
#
_cell.length_a   1.000
_cell.length_b   1.000
_cell.length_c   1.000
_cell.angle_alpha   90.00
_cell.angle_beta   90.00
_cell.angle_gamma   90.00
#
_symmetry.space_group_name_H-M   'P 1'
#
loop_
_entity.id
_entity.type
_entity.pdbx_description
1 polymer ?
#
loop_
_entity_poly.entity_id
_entity_poly.type
_entity_poly.pdbx_seq_one_letter_code
_entity_poly.pdbx_strand_id
1 'polypeptide(L)' 'MSSPMRAKPSSLLNSVKSDPGRAEQLCQQFNVINASGHSVYSSTGLGQVASSQELTTSDAEILITYVVGLHCPNVT' A
#
# COMPACT_ATOMS: atom_id res chain seq x y z
N MET A 1 13.83 -18.41 3.36
CA MET A 1 13.81 -16.93 3.43
C MET A 1 13.27 -16.44 2.10
N SER A 2 12.01 -16.02 2.04
CA SER A 2 11.42 -15.47 0.82
C SER A 2 11.92 -14.04 0.67
N SER A 3 12.77 -13.79 -0.33
CA SER A 3 13.20 -12.43 -0.66
C SER A 3 12.00 -11.65 -1.17
N PRO A 4 11.77 -10.40 -0.69
CA PRO A 4 10.65 -9.59 -1.17
C PRO A 4 10.81 -9.36 -2.67
N MET A 5 9.74 -9.62 -3.42
CA MET A 5 9.77 -9.53 -4.87
C MET A 5 9.63 -8.06 -5.26
N ARG A 6 10.63 -7.51 -5.94
CA ARG A 6 10.55 -6.16 -6.50
C ARG A 6 9.48 -6.16 -7.60
N ALA A 7 8.32 -5.58 -7.31
CA ALA A 7 7.25 -5.53 -8.27
C ALA A 7 7.60 -4.48 -9.33
N LYS A 8 7.31 -4.76 -10.61
CA LYS A 8 7.30 -3.67 -11.60
C LYS A 8 6.16 -2.73 -11.20
N PRO A 9 6.41 -1.43 -10.95
CA PRO A 9 5.37 -0.50 -10.49
C PRO A 9 4.13 -0.55 -11.39
N SER A 10 4.30 -0.67 -12.71
CA SER A 10 3.20 -0.81 -13.66
C SER A 10 2.32 -2.04 -13.43
N SER A 11 2.90 -3.22 -13.16
CA SER A 11 2.14 -4.45 -12.89
C SER A 11 1.37 -4.35 -11.57
N LEU A 12 2.01 -3.79 -10.55
CA LEU A 12 1.41 -3.56 -9.24
C LEU A 12 0.20 -2.61 -9.35
N LEU A 13 0.39 -1.45 -9.98
CA LEU A 13 -0.65 -0.44 -10.12
C LEU A 13 -1.78 -0.90 -11.05
N ASN A 14 -1.49 -1.69 -12.10
CA ASN A 14 -2.53 -2.24 -12.97
C ASN A 14 -3.50 -3.17 -12.23
N SER A 15 -3.04 -3.89 -11.20
CA SER A 15 -3.93 -4.73 -10.39
C SER A 15 -4.95 -3.91 -9.61
N VAL A 16 -4.53 -2.76 -9.06
CA VAL A 16 -5.41 -1.82 -8.36
C VAL A 16 -6.36 -1.12 -9.33
N LYS A 17 -5.85 -0.69 -10.49
CA LYS A 17 -6.67 -0.04 -11.52
C LYS A 17 -7.79 -0.92 -12.04
N SER A 18 -7.53 -2.20 -12.19
CA SER A 18 -8.46 -3.17 -12.77
C SER A 18 -9.41 -3.76 -11.72
N ASP A 19 -9.17 -3.51 -10.43
CA ASP A 19 -9.92 -4.07 -9.31
C ASP A 19 -10.17 -3.01 -8.22
N PRO A 20 -11.30 -2.28 -8.28
CA PRO A 20 -11.69 -1.33 -7.26
C PRO A 20 -11.83 -1.95 -5.87
N GLY A 21 -12.25 -3.22 -5.77
CA GLY A 21 -12.39 -3.91 -4.49
C GLY A 21 -11.05 -4.10 -3.81
N ARG A 22 -10.00 -4.42 -4.58
CA ARG A 22 -8.62 -4.45 -4.06
C ARG A 22 -8.17 -3.07 -3.57
N ALA A 23 -8.52 -2.00 -4.28
CA ALA A 23 -8.18 -0.65 -3.86
C ALA A 23 -8.85 -0.27 -2.53
N GLU A 24 -10.13 -0.63 -2.35
CA GLU A 24 -10.87 -0.42 -1.09
C GLU A 24 -10.27 -1.24 0.07
N GLN A 25 -9.90 -2.50 -0.17
CA GLN A 25 -9.24 -3.34 0.85
C GLN A 25 -7.91 -2.75 1.30
N LEU A 26 -7.09 -2.27 0.35
CA LEU A 26 -5.85 -1.56 0.66
C LEU A 26 -6.12 -0.27 1.44
N CYS A 27 -7.16 0.47 1.07
CA CYS A 27 -7.59 1.66 1.79
C CYS A 27 -7.92 1.38 3.26
N GLN A 28 -8.67 0.30 3.51
CA GLN A 28 -9.00 -0.13 4.87
C GLN A 28 -7.75 -0.54 5.64
N GLN A 29 -6.82 -1.26 5.01
CA GLN A 29 -5.53 -1.59 5.62
C GLN A 29 -4.76 -0.33 6.04
N PHE A 30 -4.70 0.70 5.19
CA PHE A 30 -4.00 1.94 5.51
C PHE A 30 -4.66 2.71 6.65
N ASN A 31 -5.99 2.72 6.70
CA ASN A 31 -6.73 3.32 7.81
C ASN A 31 -6.45 2.61 9.14
N VAL A 32 -6.29 1.28 9.15
CA VAL A 32 -5.91 0.54 10.36
C VAL A 32 -4.52 0.95 10.85
N ILE A 33 -3.57 1.13 9.93
CA ILE A 33 -2.23 1.61 10.25
C ILE A 33 -2.32 3.02 10.87
N ASN A 34 -3.04 3.94 10.23
CA ASN A 34 -3.26 5.29 10.74
C ASN A 34 -3.93 5.30 12.12
N ALA A 35 -4.97 4.49 12.31
CA ALA A 35 -5.68 4.37 13.58
C ALA A 35 -4.81 3.80 14.72
N SER A 36 -3.74 3.07 14.38
CA SER A 36 -2.73 2.60 15.35
C SER A 36 -1.73 3.68 15.78
N GLY A 37 -1.83 4.89 15.23
CA GLY A 37 -0.96 6.03 15.55
C GLY A 37 0.27 6.15 14.64
N HIS A 38 0.37 5.33 13.60
CA HIS A 38 1.43 5.41 12.60
C HIS A 38 0.89 5.94 11.28
N SER A 39 1.51 6.96 10.68
CA SER A 39 1.22 7.30 9.28
C SER A 39 1.58 6.12 8.38
N VAL A 40 0.74 5.83 7.39
CA VAL A 40 1.02 4.82 6.38
C VAL A 40 2.31 5.13 5.59
N TYR A 41 2.70 6.40 5.51
CA TYR A 41 3.95 6.85 4.86
C TYR A 41 5.17 6.83 5.80
N SER A 42 4.99 6.52 7.08
CA SER A 42 6.13 6.33 8.00
C SER A 42 6.89 5.05 7.70
N SER A 43 8.16 4.94 8.12
CA SER A 43 8.95 3.72 7.95
C SER A 43 8.25 2.46 8.49
N THR A 44 7.52 2.60 9.61
CA THR A 44 6.70 1.51 10.17
C THR A 44 5.53 1.16 9.26
N GLY A 45 4.77 2.16 8.80
CA GLY A 45 3.63 1.96 7.90
C GLY A 45 4.03 1.34 6.56
N LEU A 46 5.07 1.89 5.92
CA LEU A 46 5.66 1.35 4.70
C LEU A 46 6.12 -0.10 4.88
N GLY A 47 6.75 -0.41 6.02
CA GLY A 47 7.17 -1.78 6.35
C GLY A 47 6.00 -2.74 6.52
N GLN A 48 4.90 -2.30 7.16
CA GLN A 48 3.69 -3.09 7.34
C GLN A 48 2.99 -3.39 6.02
N VAL A 49 2.84 -2.39 5.15
CA VAL A 49 2.26 -2.57 3.81
C VAL A 49 3.16 -3.45 2.95
N ALA A 50 4.48 -3.18 2.94
CA ALA A 50 5.45 -3.98 2.20
C ALA A 50 5.40 -5.46 2.60
N SER A 51 5.37 -5.75 3.90
CA SER A 51 5.28 -7.13 4.40
C SER A 51 3.96 -7.80 4.01
N SER A 52 2.84 -7.06 4.11
CA SER A 52 1.51 -7.60 3.80
C SER A 52 1.28 -7.86 2.32
N GLN A 53 1.96 -7.11 1.45
CA GLN A 53 1.82 -7.18 0.00
C GLN A 53 2.99 -7.90 -0.68
N GLU A 54 3.94 -8.43 0.09
CA GLU A 54 5.18 -9.06 -0.39
C GLU A 54 6.03 -8.13 -1.29
N LEU A 55 6.05 -6.85 -0.96
CA LEU A 55 6.72 -5.78 -1.70
C LEU A 55 8.00 -5.31 -1.02
N THR A 56 8.77 -4.52 -1.76
CA THR A 56 9.78 -3.63 -1.15
C THR A 56 9.09 -2.41 -0.53
N THR A 57 9.74 -1.73 0.42
CA THR A 57 9.21 -0.48 1.01
C THR A 57 9.00 0.61 -0.04
N SER A 58 9.88 0.68 -1.05
CA SER A 58 9.72 1.61 -2.18
C SER A 58 8.51 1.28 -3.05
N ASP A 59 8.27 0.00 -3.35
CA ASP A 59 7.08 -0.40 -4.12
C ASP A 59 5.78 -0.19 -3.30
N ALA A 60 5.85 -0.39 -1.98
CA ALA A 60 4.75 -0.09 -1.07
C ALA A 60 4.41 1.41 -1.06
N GLU A 61 5.40 2.29 -1.00
CA GLU A 61 5.19 3.74 -1.06
C GLU A 61 4.48 4.18 -2.36
N ILE A 62 4.88 3.60 -3.50
CA ILE A 62 4.22 3.84 -4.78
C ILE A 62 2.76 3.36 -4.76
N LEU A 63 2.52 2.16 -4.24
CA LEU A 63 1.18 1.60 -4.11
C LEU A 63 0.28 2.47 -3.23
N ILE A 64 0.80 2.89 -2.07
CA ILE A 64 0.09 3.73 -1.10
C ILE A 64 -0.29 5.05 -1.77
N THR A 65 0.66 5.74 -2.37
CA THR A 65 0.43 7.02 -3.06
C THR A 65 -0.69 6.89 -4.10
N TYR A 66 -0.67 5.80 -4.88
CA TYR A 66 -1.64 5.56 -5.93
C TYR A 66 -3.06 5.30 -5.38
N VAL A 67 -3.18 4.40 -4.39
CA VAL A 67 -4.47 4.05 -3.79
C VAL A 67 -5.04 5.23 -3.00
N VAL A 68 -4.20 5.97 -2.26
CA VAL A 68 -4.63 7.17 -1.52
C VAL A 68 -5.19 8.23 -2.45
N GLY A 69 -4.48 8.50 -3.55
CA GLY A 69 -4.91 9.48 -4.56
C GLY A 69 -6.20 9.10 -5.30
N LEU A 70 -6.58 7.82 -5.33
CA LEU A 70 -7.79 7.36 -6.02
C LEU A 70 -8.98 7.10 -5.07
N HIS A 71 -8.73 6.59 -3.86
CA HIS A 71 -9.77 5.95 -3.05
C HIS A 71 -9.77 6.31 -1.55
N CYS A 72 -8.76 7.04 -1.03
CA CYS A 72 -8.63 7.26 0.42
C CYS A 72 -8.36 8.72 0.81
N PRO A 73 -9.37 9.60 0.83
CA PRO A 73 -9.17 11.00 1.21
C PRO A 73 -8.76 11.19 2.69
N ASN A 74 -9.01 10.20 3.55
CA ASN A 74 -8.76 10.29 5.00
C ASN A 74 -7.43 9.66 5.44
N VAL A 75 -6.66 9.10 4.51
CA VAL A 75 -5.37 8.45 4.81
C VAL A 75 -4.24 9.47 4.63
N THR A 76 -3.43 9.64 5.67
CA THR A 76 -2.29 10.57 5.77
C THR A 76 -1.05 9.91 6.35
#